data_AF-A0A914DGI2-F1
#
_entry.id   AF-A0A914DGI2-F1
#
_cell.length_a   1.000
_cell.length_b   1.000
_cell.length_c   1.000
_cell.angle_alpha   90.00
_cell.angle_beta   90.00
_cell.angle_gamma   90.00
#
_symmetry.space_group_name_H-M   'P 1'
#
loop_
_entity.id
_entity.type
_entity.pdbx_description
1 polymer ?
#
loop_
_entity_poly.entity_id
_entity_poly.type
_entity_poly.pdbx_seq_one_letter_code
_entity_poly.pdbx_strand_id
1 'polypeptide(L)'
;MYNSDFMDYEAEALSPSTISSQSPSTLAAQVDSQFVFKHNATAEIYTLFKDDVDLLFSGNVALQDQSALLSRIIHHLDNLIVALEDEKQYLLGDVLCSWAVRQQKLSIGCVWTQQMNHNQLNSIDSQFEYFGELLEQTLSGLFYLKEQYPNHGFDQFFDRIRHITHYFLFYSIIVSKQPPSVVVKCGEAENHRRSRFWFNTEIRILGGRKFGIHKANDSVQLQCFLITDDTAKRLLSNAYHEVYEHEEFVIEPPNANIHYDEIGGLVAKFEDMRVSKKGQLRRDSVATKRYCLCYNIRLTAKHGIDLIGKKVSLPFAILVGPKTDVEAKLFMERSFADLVRKPLSDTPKNVSYQDMADALEMKFQSIIETPLKSTDTIPVIQPKPFSNQAKHHLVHRLKPDSAAKISLDTFMKLSVAEEYCLKKGSNTEGEWKLVPYYEWFFKLAELVNKHLLEMWNNGLIYGFCGKEEAEDLLKECHRSTLLIRFSDIEYGKIKISVRDRSG
;
A
#
# COMPACT_ATOMS: atom_id res chain seq x y z
N MET A 1 52.25 -16.81 51.15
CA MET A 1 52.33 -15.84 52.25
C MET A 1 51.58 -14.58 51.82
N TYR A 2 50.53 -14.25 52.58
CA TYR A 2 49.79 -12.98 52.75
C TYR A 2 49.28 -12.24 51.49
N ASN A 3 47.95 -12.19 51.28
CA ASN A 3 46.94 -11.29 51.89
C ASN A 3 47.13 -9.84 51.45
N SER A 4 46.10 -9.02 51.28
CA SER A 4 44.64 -9.07 51.26
C SER A 4 44.21 -7.65 50.90
N ASP A 5 43.04 -7.44 50.32
CA ASP A 5 42.01 -6.47 50.77
C ASP A 5 41.30 -5.94 49.50
N PHE A 6 40.00 -5.72 49.41
CA PHE A 6 38.88 -5.97 50.32
C PHE A 6 37.61 -6.10 49.45
N MET A 7 36.65 -6.84 49.97
CA MET A 7 35.29 -6.98 49.46
C MET A 7 34.57 -5.62 49.39
N ASP A 8 33.75 -5.40 48.36
CA ASP A 8 32.37 -4.97 48.57
C ASP A 8 31.45 -5.51 47.45
N TYR A 9 30.65 -6.50 47.85
CA TYR A 9 29.43 -6.94 47.19
C TYR A 9 28.32 -6.02 47.70
N GLU A 10 27.83 -5.10 46.86
CA GLU A 10 26.56 -4.42 47.16
C GLU A 10 25.39 -5.15 46.49
N ALA A 11 24.48 -5.51 47.38
CA ALA A 11 23.27 -6.27 47.25
C ALA A 11 22.31 -5.84 46.12
N GLU A 12 21.66 -6.88 45.60
CA GLU A 12 20.39 -6.86 44.89
C GLU A 12 19.38 -5.90 45.54
N ALA A 13 19.13 -4.78 44.86
CA ALA A 13 17.88 -4.05 45.00
C ALA A 13 16.90 -4.60 43.96
N LEU A 14 16.12 -5.60 44.39
CA LEU A 14 14.84 -5.99 43.78
C LEU A 14 13.98 -4.73 43.59
N SER A 15 13.95 -4.20 42.37
CA SER A 15 13.00 -3.17 41.99
C SER A 15 11.70 -3.85 41.53
N PRO A 16 10.53 -3.32 41.92
CA PRO A 16 9.29 -4.07 41.88
C PRO A 16 8.88 -4.34 40.44
N SER A 17 8.44 -5.57 40.20
CA SER A 17 7.65 -5.97 39.05
C SER A 17 6.49 -5.00 38.82
N THR A 18 6.68 -4.01 37.93
CA THR A 18 5.58 -3.27 37.32
C THR A 18 5.23 -3.98 36.02
N ILE A 19 4.69 -5.19 36.13
CA ILE A 19 3.76 -5.71 35.14
C ILE A 19 2.50 -4.85 35.28
N SER A 20 2.53 -3.67 34.67
CA SER A 20 1.30 -2.93 34.40
C SER A 20 0.68 -3.59 33.19
N SER A 21 -0.33 -4.42 33.45
CA SER A 21 -1.33 -4.83 32.48
C SER A 21 -2.03 -3.58 31.94
N GLN A 22 -1.43 -2.90 30.97
CA GLN A 22 -2.13 -1.89 30.21
C GLN A 22 -3.16 -2.59 29.34
N SER A 23 -4.42 -2.18 29.47
CA SER A 23 -5.47 -2.67 28.58
C SER A 23 -5.11 -2.31 27.13
N PRO A 24 -5.30 -3.20 26.15
CA PRO A 24 -4.98 -2.93 24.75
C PRO A 24 -5.75 -1.73 24.14
N SER A 25 -6.81 -1.25 24.82
CA SER A 25 -7.45 0.04 24.57
C SER A 25 -6.50 1.25 24.67
N THR A 26 -5.44 1.16 25.49
CA THR A 26 -4.45 2.22 25.69
C THR A 26 -3.53 2.38 24.48
N LEU A 27 -3.25 1.31 23.73
CA LEU A 27 -2.43 1.35 22.51
C LEU A 27 -3.22 1.91 21.32
N ALA A 28 -4.51 1.56 21.19
CA ALA A 28 -5.39 2.16 20.19
C ALA A 28 -5.62 3.66 20.45
N ALA A 29 -5.74 4.05 21.74
CA ALA A 29 -5.87 5.44 22.17
C ALA A 29 -4.66 6.32 21.87
N GLN A 30 -3.46 5.76 21.75
CA GLN A 30 -2.25 6.53 21.41
C GLN A 30 -2.18 6.90 19.92
N VAL A 31 -2.93 6.22 19.05
CA VAL A 31 -2.76 6.33 17.58
C VAL A 31 -3.94 7.05 16.92
N ASP A 32 -5.15 6.91 17.47
CA ASP A 32 -6.35 7.53 16.90
C ASP A 32 -7.39 7.88 17.99
N SER A 33 -7.41 9.14 18.41
CA SER A 33 -8.35 9.63 19.42
C SER A 33 -9.80 9.65 18.94
N GLN A 34 -10.02 9.80 17.64
CA GLN A 34 -11.37 9.84 17.06
C GLN A 34 -11.97 8.44 17.01
N PHE A 35 -11.18 7.41 16.69
CA PHE A 35 -11.57 6.01 16.86
C PHE A 35 -12.02 5.74 18.29
N VAL A 36 -11.18 6.07 19.28
CA VAL A 36 -11.49 5.77 20.69
C VAL A 36 -12.75 6.47 21.16
N PHE A 37 -12.96 7.74 20.78
CA PHE A 37 -14.18 8.45 21.10
C PHE A 37 -15.42 7.75 20.52
N LYS A 38 -15.41 7.42 19.23
CA LYS A 38 -16.53 6.75 18.56
C LYS A 38 -16.78 5.35 19.13
N HIS A 39 -15.73 4.55 19.27
CA HIS A 39 -15.82 3.20 19.79
C HIS A 39 -16.36 3.15 21.21
N ASN A 40 -15.90 4.04 22.10
CA ASN A 40 -16.41 4.11 23.46
C ASN A 40 -17.88 4.52 23.49
N ALA A 41 -18.30 5.50 22.66
CA ALA A 41 -19.70 5.89 22.56
C ALA A 41 -20.59 4.72 22.11
N THR A 42 -20.17 3.94 21.10
CA THR A 42 -20.88 2.74 20.66
C THR A 42 -20.92 1.67 21.75
N ALA A 43 -19.78 1.43 22.42
CA ALA A 43 -19.65 0.42 23.47
C ALA A 43 -20.47 0.75 24.72
N GLU A 44 -20.62 2.03 25.08
CA GLU A 44 -21.50 2.50 26.15
C GLU A 44 -22.97 2.16 25.85
N ILE A 45 -23.44 2.45 24.63
CA ILE A 45 -24.81 2.13 24.21
C ILE A 45 -25.02 0.61 24.20
N TYR A 46 -24.03 -0.15 23.70
CA TYR A 46 -24.08 -1.60 23.74
C TYR A 46 -24.12 -2.15 25.17
N THR A 47 -23.41 -1.55 26.11
CA THR A 47 -23.42 -1.96 27.52
C THR A 47 -24.82 -1.82 28.11
N LEU A 48 -25.49 -0.69 27.85
CA LEU A 48 -26.89 -0.48 28.27
C LEU A 48 -27.83 -1.54 27.67
N PHE A 49 -27.68 -1.82 26.36
CA PHE A 49 -28.41 -2.89 25.69
C PHE A 49 -28.17 -4.25 26.36
N LYS A 50 -26.90 -4.61 26.58
CA LYS A 50 -26.49 -5.89 27.16
C LYS A 50 -27.04 -6.05 28.58
N ASP A 51 -26.94 -5.02 29.43
CA ASP A 51 -27.41 -5.08 30.80
C ASP A 51 -28.93 -5.29 30.87
N ASP A 52 -29.70 -4.67 29.98
CA ASP A 52 -31.14 -4.89 29.87
C ASP A 52 -31.50 -6.28 29.36
N VAL A 53 -30.72 -6.82 28.41
CA VAL A 53 -30.89 -8.17 27.89
C VAL A 53 -30.57 -9.21 28.96
N ASP A 54 -29.48 -9.03 29.70
CA ASP A 54 -29.10 -9.91 30.81
C ASP A 54 -30.16 -9.85 31.92
N LEU A 55 -30.70 -8.66 32.23
CA LEU A 55 -31.79 -8.50 33.18
C LEU A 55 -33.05 -9.26 32.73
N LEU A 56 -33.42 -9.14 31.44
CA LEU A 56 -34.55 -9.87 30.86
C LEU A 56 -34.38 -11.38 30.98
N PHE A 57 -33.17 -11.91 30.69
CA PHE A 57 -32.88 -13.34 30.76
C PHE A 57 -32.60 -13.87 32.18
N SER A 58 -32.35 -12.99 33.15
CA SER A 58 -32.16 -13.39 34.55
C SER A 58 -33.42 -13.98 35.20
N GLY A 59 -34.59 -13.77 34.58
CA GLY A 59 -35.89 -14.22 35.10
C GLY A 59 -36.39 -13.43 36.31
N ASN A 60 -35.66 -12.40 36.74
CA ASN A 60 -36.00 -11.58 37.92
C ASN A 60 -36.94 -10.39 37.62
N VAL A 61 -37.47 -10.31 36.39
CA VAL A 61 -38.34 -9.22 35.94
C VAL A 61 -39.79 -9.65 36.07
N ALA A 62 -40.61 -8.86 36.79
CA ALA A 62 -42.04 -9.12 36.89
C ALA A 62 -42.70 -9.00 35.50
N LEU A 63 -43.71 -9.85 35.22
CA LEU A 63 -44.41 -9.89 33.93
C LEU A 63 -44.97 -8.52 33.50
N GLN A 64 -45.37 -7.68 34.47
CA GLN A 64 -45.88 -6.33 34.23
C GLN A 64 -44.81 -5.35 33.72
N ASP A 65 -43.55 -5.55 34.11
CA ASP A 65 -42.41 -4.68 33.77
C ASP A 65 -41.69 -5.15 32.50
N GLN A 66 -41.93 -6.40 32.10
CA GLN A 66 -41.30 -7.02 30.94
C GLN A 66 -41.58 -6.27 29.63
N SER A 67 -42.79 -5.75 29.44
CA SER A 67 -43.13 -4.97 28.23
C SER A 67 -42.38 -3.64 28.16
N ALA A 68 -42.15 -3.00 29.31
CA ALA A 68 -41.39 -1.76 29.38
C ALA A 68 -39.90 -2.02 29.12
N LEU A 69 -39.35 -3.10 29.68
CA LEU A 69 -37.97 -3.53 29.44
C LEU A 69 -37.72 -3.86 27.96
N LEU A 70 -38.63 -4.59 27.31
CA LEU A 70 -38.53 -4.89 25.88
C LEU A 70 -38.55 -3.61 25.03
N SER A 71 -39.38 -2.63 25.39
CA SER A 71 -39.40 -1.33 24.71
C SER A 71 -38.09 -0.55 24.90
N ARG A 72 -37.48 -0.65 26.08
CA ARG A 72 -36.17 -0.03 26.37
C ARG A 72 -35.04 -0.71 25.59
N ILE A 73 -35.03 -2.03 25.50
CA ILE A 73 -34.08 -2.79 24.66
C ILE A 73 -34.18 -2.35 23.20
N ILE A 74 -35.40 -2.23 22.66
CA ILE A 74 -35.62 -1.76 21.28
C ILE A 74 -35.07 -0.34 21.10
N HIS A 75 -35.31 0.56 22.06
CA HIS A 75 -34.76 1.91 22.01
C HIS A 75 -33.22 1.93 22.02
N HIS A 76 -32.58 1.10 22.86
CA HIS A 76 -31.14 0.96 22.87
C HIS A 76 -30.60 0.38 21.55
N LEU A 77 -31.31 -0.57 20.94
CA LEU A 77 -30.96 -1.13 19.62
C LEU A 77 -31.01 -0.08 18.50
N ASP A 78 -32.04 0.77 18.46
CA ASP A 78 -32.12 1.85 17.48
C ASP A 78 -30.92 2.81 17.61
N ASN A 79 -30.59 3.22 18.84
CA ASN A 79 -29.43 4.06 19.11
C ASN A 79 -28.12 3.35 18.75
N LEU A 80 -28.01 2.06 19.06
CA LEU A 80 -26.83 1.25 18.78
C LEU A 80 -26.59 1.12 17.28
N ILE A 81 -27.64 0.91 16.47
CA ILE A 81 -27.52 0.87 15.01
C ILE A 81 -26.94 2.17 14.46
N VAL A 82 -27.40 3.32 14.96
CA VAL A 82 -26.90 4.63 14.52
C VAL A 82 -25.41 4.78 14.88
N ALA A 83 -25.02 4.40 16.09
CA ALA A 83 -23.63 4.45 16.53
C ALA A 83 -22.73 3.49 15.74
N LEU A 84 -23.18 2.26 15.50
CA LEU A 84 -22.47 1.26 14.69
C LEU A 84 -22.27 1.73 13.24
N GLU A 85 -23.28 2.37 12.64
CA GLU A 85 -23.16 2.95 11.29
C GLU A 85 -22.13 4.08 11.23
N ASP A 86 -22.14 4.99 12.20
CA ASP A 86 -21.20 6.10 12.29
C ASP A 86 -19.75 5.62 12.50
N GLU A 87 -19.54 4.65 13.39
CA GLU A 87 -18.23 4.04 13.63
C GLU A 87 -17.73 3.25 12.40
N LYS A 88 -18.59 2.45 11.77
CA LYS A 88 -18.28 1.76 10.51
C LYS A 88 -17.84 2.77 9.44
N GLN A 89 -18.59 3.87 9.29
CA GLN A 89 -18.33 4.88 8.28
C GLN A 89 -16.97 5.54 8.48
N TYR A 90 -16.60 5.82 9.74
CA TYR A 90 -15.28 6.34 10.10
C TYR A 90 -14.17 5.33 9.77
N LEU A 91 -14.30 4.08 10.23
CA LEU A 91 -13.29 3.04 10.01
C LEU A 91 -13.04 2.75 8.52
N LEU A 92 -14.11 2.60 7.74
CA LEU A 92 -13.97 2.29 6.31
C LEU A 92 -13.66 3.53 5.46
N GLY A 93 -14.33 4.65 5.75
CA GLY A 93 -14.30 5.86 4.93
C GLY A 93 -13.12 6.77 5.22
N ASP A 94 -12.70 6.91 6.47
CA ASP A 94 -11.62 7.81 6.87
C ASP A 94 -10.33 7.05 7.13
N VAL A 95 -10.37 5.97 7.90
CA VAL A 95 -9.15 5.22 8.29
C VAL A 95 -8.64 4.36 7.13
N LEU A 96 -9.43 3.37 6.70
CA LEU A 96 -8.99 2.39 5.70
C LEU A 96 -8.85 3.00 4.30
N CYS A 97 -9.77 3.87 3.89
CA CYS A 97 -9.68 4.57 2.61
C CYS A 97 -8.44 5.47 2.54
N SER A 98 -8.13 6.23 3.61
CA SER A 98 -6.91 7.04 3.65
C SER A 98 -5.66 6.18 3.55
N TRP A 99 -5.63 5.04 4.24
CA TRP A 99 -4.54 4.07 4.13
C TRP A 99 -4.40 3.55 2.70
N ALA A 100 -5.50 3.19 2.02
CA ALA A 100 -5.48 2.69 0.66
C ALA A 100 -5.00 3.77 -0.35
N VAL A 101 -5.44 5.02 -0.18
CA VAL A 101 -4.96 6.16 -1.00
C VAL A 101 -3.45 6.36 -0.82
N ARG A 102 -2.93 6.25 0.41
CA ARG A 102 -1.48 6.27 0.66
C ARG A 102 -0.80 5.09 -0.02
N GLN A 103 -1.32 3.86 0.13
CA GLN A 103 -0.77 2.66 -0.51
C GLN A 103 -0.60 2.85 -2.03
N GLN A 104 -1.59 3.45 -2.69
CA GLN A 104 -1.50 3.75 -4.12
C GLN A 104 -0.31 4.66 -4.43
N LYS A 105 -0.20 5.81 -3.75
CA LYS A 105 0.90 6.76 -3.97
C LYS A 105 2.26 6.13 -3.68
N LEU A 106 2.34 5.32 -2.62
CA LEU A 106 3.59 4.68 -2.19
C LEU A 106 3.96 3.46 -3.02
N SER A 107 3.06 2.93 -3.85
CA SER A 107 3.32 1.76 -4.72
C SER A 107 4.39 1.99 -5.79
N ILE A 108 4.80 3.23 -6.00
CA ILE A 108 5.91 3.65 -6.87
C ILE A 108 7.20 3.95 -6.10
N GLY A 109 7.16 3.88 -4.76
CA GLY A 109 8.27 4.16 -3.87
C GLY A 109 9.11 2.92 -3.56
N CYS A 110 10.13 3.14 -2.73
CA CYS A 110 11.05 2.10 -2.27
C CYS A 110 10.37 1.03 -1.40
N VAL A 111 11.02 -0.12 -1.19
CA VAL A 111 10.46 -1.22 -0.39
C VAL A 111 10.24 -0.78 1.05
N TRP A 112 11.17 0.00 1.62
CA TRP A 112 11.04 0.53 2.98
C TRP A 112 9.78 1.38 3.16
N THR A 113 9.52 2.32 2.24
CA THR A 113 8.33 3.19 2.32
C THR A 113 7.04 2.39 2.21
N GLN A 114 7.00 1.40 1.34
CA GLN A 114 5.85 0.49 1.21
C GLN A 114 5.64 -0.34 2.48
N GLN A 115 6.72 -0.87 3.07
CA GLN A 115 6.67 -1.64 4.31
C GLN A 115 6.20 -0.80 5.49
N MET A 116 6.63 0.46 5.61
CA MET A 116 6.16 1.35 6.68
C MET A 116 4.65 1.58 6.60
N ASN A 117 4.10 1.75 5.40
CA ASN A 117 2.65 1.87 5.22
C ASN A 117 1.93 0.53 5.47
N HIS A 118 2.49 -0.60 5.04
CA HIS A 118 1.93 -1.92 5.32
C HIS A 118 1.85 -2.19 6.83
N ASN A 119 2.90 -1.84 7.59
CA ASN A 119 2.93 -2.00 9.05
C ASN A 119 1.84 -1.20 9.78
N GLN A 120 1.35 -0.08 9.21
CA GLN A 120 0.22 0.68 9.78
C GLN A 120 -1.06 -0.17 9.85
N LEU A 121 -1.20 -1.18 8.97
CA LEU A 121 -2.34 -2.10 9.03
C LEU A 121 -2.43 -2.84 10.35
N ASN A 122 -1.35 -3.02 11.12
CA ASN A 122 -1.44 -3.72 12.41
C ASN A 122 -2.25 -2.91 13.44
N SER A 123 -2.10 -1.59 13.44
CA SER A 123 -2.90 -0.71 14.28
C SER A 123 -4.34 -0.64 13.77
N ILE A 124 -4.54 -0.50 12.45
CA ILE A 124 -5.88 -0.48 11.83
C ILE A 124 -6.63 -1.80 12.09
N ASP A 125 -5.96 -2.94 11.94
CA ASP A 125 -6.52 -4.27 12.20
C ASP A 125 -7.00 -4.38 13.66
N SER A 126 -6.24 -3.84 14.61
CA SER A 126 -6.65 -3.81 16.02
C SER A 126 -7.94 -3.01 16.21
N GLN A 127 -8.08 -1.84 15.58
CA GLN A 127 -9.31 -1.03 15.62
C GLN A 127 -10.50 -1.80 15.00
N PHE A 128 -10.26 -2.47 13.89
CA PHE A 128 -11.26 -3.27 13.18
C PHE A 128 -11.67 -4.51 13.97
N GLU A 129 -10.77 -5.14 14.72
CA GLU A 129 -11.08 -6.26 15.61
C GLU A 129 -11.93 -5.84 16.81
N TYR A 130 -11.71 -4.65 17.38
CA TYR A 130 -12.58 -4.10 18.42
C TYR A 130 -14.00 -3.88 17.93
N PHE A 131 -14.15 -3.24 16.77
CA PHE A 131 -15.46 -3.02 16.16
C PHE A 131 -16.12 -4.34 15.73
N GLY A 132 -15.35 -5.26 15.15
CA GLY A 132 -15.81 -6.59 14.77
C GLY A 132 -16.30 -7.41 15.97
N GLU A 133 -15.60 -7.34 17.10
CA GLU A 133 -16.04 -7.97 18.35
C GLU A 133 -17.38 -7.41 18.82
N LEU A 134 -17.55 -6.09 18.82
CA LEU A 134 -18.79 -5.44 19.24
C LEU A 134 -19.98 -5.85 18.35
N LEU A 135 -19.78 -5.92 17.04
CA LEU A 135 -20.78 -6.41 16.09
C LEU A 135 -21.15 -7.88 16.35
N GLU A 136 -20.16 -8.74 16.58
CA GLU A 136 -20.40 -10.18 16.80
C GLU A 136 -21.15 -10.44 18.11
N GLN A 137 -20.79 -9.72 19.17
CA GLN A 137 -21.49 -9.81 20.45
C GLN A 137 -22.94 -9.31 20.33
N THR A 138 -23.15 -8.20 19.60
CA THR A 138 -24.50 -7.66 19.36
C THR A 138 -25.36 -8.64 18.57
N LEU A 139 -24.83 -9.24 17.49
CA LEU A 139 -25.55 -10.24 16.70
C LEU A 139 -25.86 -11.50 17.52
N SER A 140 -24.93 -11.95 18.37
CA SER A 140 -25.14 -13.09 19.26
C SER A 140 -26.27 -12.81 20.26
N GLY A 141 -26.26 -11.64 20.92
CA GLY A 141 -27.33 -11.23 21.84
C GLY A 141 -28.69 -11.13 21.15
N LEU A 142 -28.73 -10.51 19.96
CA LEU A 142 -29.95 -10.42 19.17
C LEU A 142 -30.48 -11.77 18.69
N PHE A 143 -29.60 -12.71 18.37
CA PHE A 143 -30.00 -14.07 17.99
C PHE A 143 -30.79 -14.74 19.12
N TYR A 144 -30.29 -14.65 20.36
CA TYR A 144 -31.02 -15.17 21.53
C TYR A 144 -32.35 -14.46 21.76
N LEU A 145 -32.40 -13.13 21.65
CA LEU A 145 -33.64 -12.36 21.77
C LEU A 145 -34.67 -12.78 20.71
N LYS A 146 -34.24 -12.93 19.46
CA LYS A 146 -35.08 -13.39 18.36
C LYS A 146 -35.67 -14.78 18.62
N GLU A 147 -34.86 -15.73 19.11
CA GLU A 147 -35.34 -17.09 19.39
C GLU A 147 -36.33 -17.14 20.57
N GLN A 148 -36.07 -16.37 21.63
CA GLN A 148 -36.89 -16.42 22.85
C GLN A 148 -38.12 -15.49 22.79
N TYR A 149 -38.09 -14.45 21.96
CA TYR A 149 -39.17 -13.44 21.82
C TYR A 149 -39.58 -13.22 20.35
N PRO A 150 -40.08 -14.25 19.63
CA PRO A 150 -40.23 -14.27 18.16
C PRO A 150 -41.32 -13.34 17.55
N ASN A 151 -41.89 -12.39 18.29
CA ASN A 151 -42.90 -11.44 17.78
C ASN A 151 -42.63 -9.98 18.16
N HIS A 152 -41.46 -9.68 18.70
CA HIS A 152 -41.09 -8.34 19.19
C HIS A 152 -40.27 -7.52 18.18
N GLY A 153 -40.17 -7.98 16.92
CA GLY A 153 -39.48 -7.25 15.85
C GLY A 153 -37.96 -7.41 15.83
N PHE A 154 -37.37 -8.19 16.74
CA PHE A 154 -35.91 -8.42 16.79
C PHE A 154 -35.32 -9.02 15.51
N ASP A 155 -36.12 -9.72 14.70
CA ASP A 155 -35.73 -10.18 13.36
C ASP A 155 -35.24 -9.03 12.47
N GLN A 156 -35.96 -7.91 12.48
CA GLN A 156 -35.62 -6.75 11.65
C GLN A 156 -34.32 -6.10 12.11
N PHE A 157 -34.11 -6.01 13.44
CA PHE A 157 -32.86 -5.52 14.01
C PHE A 157 -31.68 -6.44 13.68
N PHE A 158 -31.88 -7.76 13.82
CA PHE A 158 -30.86 -8.75 13.47
C PHE A 158 -30.46 -8.64 11.99
N ASP A 159 -31.41 -8.52 11.07
CA ASP A 159 -31.11 -8.36 9.64
C ASP A 159 -30.40 -7.04 9.32
N ARG A 160 -30.77 -5.93 9.97
CA ARG A 160 -30.10 -4.64 9.80
C ARG A 160 -28.66 -4.70 10.28
N ILE A 161 -28.40 -5.22 11.47
CA ILE A 161 -27.03 -5.36 11.99
C ILE A 161 -26.24 -6.38 11.16
N ARG A 162 -26.86 -7.48 10.73
CA ARG A 162 -26.23 -8.45 9.82
C ARG A 162 -25.81 -7.80 8.50
N HIS A 163 -26.60 -6.86 7.98
CA HIS A 163 -26.23 -6.08 6.79
C HIS A 163 -25.04 -5.15 7.05
N ILE A 164 -25.02 -4.44 8.18
CA ILE A 164 -23.89 -3.60 8.61
C ILE A 164 -22.62 -4.45 8.72
N THR A 165 -22.71 -5.61 9.37
CA THR A 165 -21.61 -6.55 9.53
C THR A 165 -21.13 -7.12 8.20
N HIS A 166 -22.04 -7.54 7.31
CA HIS A 166 -21.67 -8.02 5.98
C HIS A 166 -20.92 -6.94 5.20
N TYR A 167 -21.43 -5.71 5.19
CA TYR A 167 -20.75 -4.58 4.55
C TYR A 167 -19.36 -4.37 5.16
N PHE A 168 -19.27 -4.26 6.49
CA PHE A 168 -18.01 -4.08 7.19
C PHE A 168 -17.01 -5.17 6.81
N LEU A 169 -17.34 -6.44 7.04
CA LEU A 169 -16.43 -7.56 6.78
C LEU A 169 -16.00 -7.64 5.32
N PHE A 170 -16.92 -7.47 4.36
CA PHE A 170 -16.57 -7.55 2.94
C PHE A 170 -15.61 -6.42 2.53
N TYR A 171 -15.85 -5.18 2.96
CA TYR A 171 -15.00 -4.04 2.62
C TYR A 171 -13.69 -4.00 3.40
N SER A 172 -13.61 -4.68 4.54
CA SER A 172 -12.38 -4.95 5.30
C SER A 172 -11.43 -5.97 4.66
N ILE A 173 -11.87 -6.67 3.59
CA ILE A 173 -10.98 -7.49 2.75
C ILE A 173 -10.30 -6.59 1.73
N ILE A 174 -8.97 -6.48 1.83
CA ILE A 174 -8.16 -5.55 1.03
C ILE A 174 -6.98 -6.25 0.36
N VAL A 175 -6.49 -5.67 -0.74
CA VAL A 175 -5.20 -6.01 -1.33
C VAL A 175 -4.12 -5.25 -0.55
N SER A 176 -3.56 -5.87 0.49
CA SER A 176 -2.58 -5.24 1.39
C SER A 176 -1.19 -5.09 0.77
N LYS A 177 -0.84 -5.94 -0.21
CA LYS A 177 0.37 -5.82 -1.03
C LYS A 177 0.01 -5.86 -2.51
N GLN A 178 0.25 -4.75 -3.21
CA GLN A 178 -0.10 -4.55 -4.61
C GLN A 178 0.95 -5.17 -5.55
N PRO A 179 0.58 -5.57 -6.78
CA PRO A 179 1.56 -5.92 -7.79
C PRO A 179 2.39 -4.68 -8.18
N PRO A 180 3.64 -4.89 -8.63
CA PRO A 180 4.49 -3.81 -9.12
C PRO A 180 3.82 -3.10 -10.31
N SER A 181 4.18 -1.84 -10.56
CA SER A 181 3.60 -1.07 -11.67
C SER A 181 3.94 -1.66 -13.03
N VAL A 182 5.09 -2.32 -13.14
CA VAL A 182 5.57 -2.93 -14.36
C VAL A 182 6.14 -4.31 -14.03
N VAL A 183 5.63 -5.32 -14.73
CA VAL A 183 6.17 -6.68 -14.75
C VAL A 183 6.87 -6.88 -16.09
N VAL A 184 8.17 -7.15 -16.08
CA VAL A 184 8.93 -7.37 -17.31
C VAL A 184 9.14 -8.86 -17.52
N LYS A 185 8.65 -9.34 -18.66
CA LYS A 185 8.81 -10.72 -19.12
C LYS A 185 10.04 -10.84 -20.02
N CYS A 186 10.89 -11.85 -19.77
CA CYS A 186 11.84 -12.33 -20.77
C CYS A 186 11.23 -13.51 -21.55
N GLY A 187 11.54 -13.61 -22.84
CA GLY A 187 11.40 -14.89 -23.57
C GLY A 187 12.43 -15.92 -23.09
N GLU A 188 12.72 -16.93 -23.91
CA GLU A 188 13.69 -18.03 -23.67
C GLU A 188 15.16 -17.59 -23.51
N ALA A 189 15.44 -16.32 -23.23
CA ALA A 189 16.80 -15.79 -23.12
C ALA A 189 17.22 -15.66 -21.65
N GLU A 190 17.96 -16.66 -21.17
CA GLU A 190 18.65 -16.71 -19.86
C GLU A 190 19.69 -15.58 -19.62
N ASN A 191 19.90 -14.65 -20.56
CA ASN A 191 21.08 -13.78 -20.54
C ASN A 191 20.84 -12.25 -20.44
N HIS A 192 19.68 -11.78 -19.98
CA HIS A 192 19.46 -10.34 -19.73
C HIS A 192 19.15 -10.00 -18.27
N ARG A 193 20.11 -9.28 -17.64
CA ARG A 193 20.22 -8.86 -16.23
C ARG A 193 19.15 -7.85 -15.72
N ARG A 194 17.88 -7.97 -16.12
CA ARG A 194 16.81 -7.05 -15.65
C ARG A 194 15.50 -7.75 -15.36
N SER A 195 15.55 -8.83 -14.60
CA SER A 195 14.36 -9.61 -14.41
C SER A 195 13.60 -9.33 -13.13
N ARG A 196 12.54 -8.53 -13.28
CA ARG A 196 11.44 -8.45 -12.33
C ARG A 196 10.44 -9.57 -12.64
N PHE A 197 10.87 -10.84 -12.50
CA PHE A 197 10.14 -12.03 -12.99
C PHE A 197 9.03 -12.50 -12.05
N TRP A 198 9.27 -12.43 -10.74
CA TRP A 198 8.30 -12.78 -9.71
C TRP A 198 7.91 -11.54 -8.93
N PHE A 199 6.71 -11.56 -8.38
CA PHE A 199 6.24 -10.59 -7.43
C PHE A 199 5.30 -11.28 -6.45
N ASN A 200 5.14 -10.68 -5.28
CA ASN A 200 4.24 -11.19 -4.26
C ASN A 200 3.10 -10.20 -4.07
N THR A 201 1.90 -10.71 -3.91
CA THR A 201 0.75 -9.92 -3.48
C THR A 201 0.12 -10.55 -2.25
N GLU A 202 -0.74 -9.78 -1.59
CA GLU A 202 -1.33 -10.20 -0.32
C GLU A 202 -2.76 -9.68 -0.25
N ILE A 203 -3.67 -10.57 0.15
CA ILE A 203 -5.00 -10.21 0.64
C ILE A 203 -4.94 -10.24 2.17
N ARG A 204 -5.42 -9.18 2.81
CA ARG A 204 -5.61 -9.13 4.26
C ARG A 204 -7.09 -8.95 4.58
N ILE A 205 -7.54 -9.59 5.65
CA ILE A 205 -8.92 -9.57 6.15
C ILE A 205 -8.88 -8.93 7.54
N LEU A 206 -9.43 -7.72 7.67
CA LEU A 206 -9.44 -6.97 8.92
C LEU A 206 -10.74 -7.19 9.72
N GLY A 207 -10.66 -7.31 11.05
CA GLY A 207 -11.84 -7.42 11.92
C GLY A 207 -12.62 -8.74 11.80
N GLY A 208 -12.01 -9.76 11.20
CA GLY A 208 -12.67 -11.03 10.86
C GLY A 208 -12.54 -12.12 11.91
N ARG A 209 -11.72 -11.93 12.96
CA ARG A 209 -11.35 -13.02 13.88
C ARG A 209 -12.53 -13.53 14.70
N LYS A 210 -13.32 -12.63 15.29
CA LYS A 210 -14.48 -13.00 16.15
C LYS A 210 -15.60 -13.68 15.37
N PHE A 211 -15.71 -13.36 14.08
CA PHE A 211 -16.62 -14.00 13.14
C PHE A 211 -16.18 -15.38 12.66
N GLY A 212 -15.02 -15.88 13.10
CA GLY A 212 -14.56 -17.23 12.81
C GLY A 212 -14.20 -17.46 11.34
N ILE A 213 -13.86 -16.41 10.59
CA ILE A 213 -13.56 -16.51 9.15
C ILE A 213 -12.45 -17.51 8.86
N HIS A 214 -11.40 -17.61 9.68
CA HIS A 214 -10.36 -18.62 9.45
C HIS A 214 -10.94 -20.04 9.54
N LYS A 215 -11.46 -20.41 10.71
CA LYS A 215 -11.99 -21.76 11.01
C LYS A 215 -13.06 -22.23 10.03
N ALA A 216 -13.94 -21.33 9.59
CA ALA A 216 -15.00 -21.66 8.65
C ALA A 216 -14.48 -21.93 7.22
N ASN A 217 -13.24 -21.52 6.92
CA ASN A 217 -12.67 -21.51 5.57
C ASN A 217 -11.27 -22.17 5.50
N ASP A 218 -10.93 -23.06 6.44
CA ASP A 218 -9.59 -23.71 6.51
C ASP A 218 -9.20 -24.44 5.21
N SER A 219 -10.18 -24.93 4.44
CA SER A 219 -9.98 -25.61 3.15
C SER A 219 -10.17 -24.73 1.92
N VAL A 220 -10.52 -23.45 2.11
CA VAL A 220 -10.82 -22.53 1.00
C VAL A 220 -9.53 -21.87 0.53
N GLN A 221 -9.25 -21.99 -0.76
CA GLN A 221 -8.19 -21.25 -1.43
C GLN A 221 -8.76 -20.02 -2.13
N LEU A 222 -8.13 -18.87 -1.92
CA LEU A 222 -8.43 -17.69 -2.72
C LEU A 222 -7.75 -17.82 -4.08
N GLN A 223 -8.51 -17.59 -5.15
CA GLN A 223 -8.02 -17.64 -6.52
C GLN A 223 -7.85 -16.23 -7.10
N CYS A 224 -6.79 -16.03 -7.86
CA CYS A 224 -6.44 -14.79 -8.53
C CYS A 224 -6.43 -14.98 -10.05
N PHE A 225 -7.00 -14.00 -10.76
CA PHE A 225 -7.08 -13.97 -12.22
C PHE A 225 -6.45 -12.68 -12.76
N LEU A 226 -5.79 -12.77 -13.92
CA LEU A 226 -5.37 -11.58 -14.65
C LEU A 226 -6.53 -11.06 -15.50
N ILE A 227 -6.90 -9.79 -15.31
CA ILE A 227 -7.98 -9.14 -16.05
C ILE A 227 -7.49 -7.89 -16.77
N THR A 228 -8.21 -7.49 -17.81
CA THR A 228 -7.97 -6.23 -18.54
C THR A 228 -8.81 -5.09 -17.95
N ASP A 229 -8.51 -3.86 -18.34
CA ASP A 229 -9.36 -2.69 -18.03
C ASP A 229 -10.82 -2.90 -18.42
N ASP A 230 -11.09 -3.53 -19.56
CA ASP A 230 -12.47 -3.69 -20.03
C ASP A 230 -13.25 -4.66 -19.14
N THR A 231 -12.60 -5.73 -18.68
CA THR A 231 -13.17 -6.62 -17.66
C THR A 231 -13.33 -5.89 -16.32
N ALA A 232 -12.35 -5.07 -15.92
CA ALA A 232 -12.44 -4.26 -14.71
C ALA A 232 -13.61 -3.25 -14.76
N LYS A 233 -13.85 -2.59 -15.91
CA LYS A 233 -15.01 -1.72 -16.13
C LYS A 233 -16.33 -2.48 -15.95
N ARG A 234 -16.43 -3.69 -16.52
CA ARG A 234 -17.62 -4.53 -16.35
C ARG A 234 -17.84 -4.89 -14.89
N LEU A 235 -16.78 -5.17 -14.13
CA LEU A 235 -16.86 -5.45 -12.70
C LEU A 235 -17.35 -4.25 -11.86
N LEU A 236 -17.05 -3.01 -12.27
CA LEU A 236 -17.61 -1.82 -11.63
C LEU A 236 -19.13 -1.71 -11.82
N SER A 237 -19.64 -2.14 -12.99
CA SER A 237 -21.08 -2.16 -13.27
C SER A 237 -21.81 -3.40 -12.75
N ASN A 238 -21.10 -4.52 -12.60
CA ASN A 238 -21.64 -5.80 -12.18
C ASN A 238 -20.58 -6.57 -11.36
N ALA A 239 -20.67 -6.47 -10.03
CA ALA A 239 -19.75 -7.13 -9.10
C ALA A 239 -19.71 -8.67 -9.24
N TYR A 240 -20.78 -9.27 -9.78
CA TYR A 240 -20.91 -10.71 -9.99
C TYR A 240 -20.45 -11.19 -11.36
N HIS A 241 -20.00 -10.29 -12.24
CA HIS A 241 -19.51 -10.66 -13.57
C HIS A 241 -18.47 -11.79 -13.47
N GLU A 242 -18.72 -12.91 -14.15
CA GLU A 242 -17.80 -14.04 -14.13
C GLU A 242 -16.47 -13.66 -14.80
N VAL A 243 -15.39 -14.04 -14.13
CA VAL A 243 -14.04 -13.79 -14.59
C VAL A 243 -13.41 -15.14 -14.89
N TYR A 244 -12.90 -15.26 -16.11
CA TYR A 244 -12.19 -16.44 -16.56
C TYR A 244 -10.70 -16.13 -16.68
N GLU A 245 -9.91 -17.19 -16.84
CA GLU A 245 -8.49 -17.08 -17.07
C GLU A 245 -8.20 -16.29 -18.36
N HIS A 246 -7.18 -15.43 -18.32
CA HIS A 246 -6.82 -14.59 -19.47
C HIS A 246 -6.40 -15.42 -20.69
N GLU A 247 -6.74 -14.95 -21.89
CA GLU A 247 -6.49 -15.67 -23.14
C GLU A 247 -5.00 -15.72 -23.50
N GLU A 248 -4.27 -14.62 -23.25
CA GLU A 248 -2.86 -14.47 -23.66
C GLU A 248 -1.85 -14.88 -22.57
N PHE A 249 -2.26 -14.86 -21.30
CA PHE A 249 -1.37 -14.92 -20.13
C PHE A 249 -1.93 -15.81 -19.03
N VAL A 250 -1.03 -16.38 -18.22
CA VAL A 250 -1.34 -17.15 -17.01
C VAL A 250 -0.61 -16.52 -15.83
N ILE A 251 -1.28 -16.48 -14.68
CA ILE A 251 -0.66 -16.17 -13.39
C ILE A 251 -0.41 -17.47 -12.64
N GLU A 252 0.82 -17.69 -12.21
CA GLU A 252 1.20 -18.91 -11.47
C GLU A 252 2.05 -18.54 -10.24
N PRO A 253 1.79 -19.10 -9.05
CA PRO A 253 0.57 -19.83 -8.69
C PRO A 253 -0.64 -18.88 -8.63
N PRO A 254 -1.85 -19.33 -9.05
CA PRO A 254 -3.04 -18.49 -9.01
C PRO A 254 -3.77 -18.54 -7.67
N ASN A 255 -3.36 -19.40 -6.73
CA ASN A 255 -4.10 -19.69 -5.50
C ASN A 255 -3.27 -19.39 -4.24
N ALA A 256 -3.93 -18.95 -3.18
CA ALA A 256 -3.32 -18.78 -1.86
C ALA A 256 -4.29 -19.25 -0.76
N ASN A 257 -3.72 -19.84 0.31
CA ASN A 257 -4.48 -20.24 1.50
C ASN A 257 -4.55 -19.09 2.50
N ILE A 258 -5.68 -19.02 3.21
CA ILE A 258 -5.85 -18.08 4.31
C ILE A 258 -5.20 -18.66 5.57
N HIS A 259 -4.38 -17.85 6.24
CA HIS A 259 -3.72 -18.22 7.49
C HIS A 259 -3.50 -16.98 8.37
N TYR A 260 -3.15 -17.20 9.64
CA TYR A 260 -2.68 -16.13 10.50
C TYR A 260 -1.19 -15.88 10.28
N ASP A 261 -0.80 -14.61 10.14
CA ASP A 261 0.61 -14.22 10.14
C ASP A 261 1.21 -14.22 11.56
N GLU A 262 2.51 -13.92 11.67
CA GLU A 262 3.26 -13.89 12.94
C GLU A 262 2.68 -12.88 13.96
N ILE A 263 1.94 -11.87 13.50
CA ILE A 263 1.36 -10.79 14.30
C ILE A 263 -0.14 -11.08 14.57
N GLY A 264 -0.66 -12.21 14.07
CA GLY A 264 -2.05 -12.65 14.24
C GLY A 264 -3.04 -12.01 13.25
N GLY A 265 -2.57 -11.33 12.21
CA GLY A 265 -3.40 -10.82 11.11
C GLY A 265 -3.84 -11.95 10.18
N LEU A 266 -5.10 -11.91 9.71
CA LEU A 266 -5.63 -12.93 8.80
C LEU A 266 -5.29 -12.56 7.34
N VAL A 267 -4.47 -13.38 6.68
CA VAL A 267 -3.89 -13.07 5.36
C VAL A 267 -3.95 -14.26 4.41
N ALA A 268 -3.95 -13.97 3.12
CA ALA A 268 -3.63 -14.90 2.05
C ALA A 268 -2.51 -14.31 1.19
N LYS A 269 -1.32 -14.90 1.29
CA LYS A 269 -0.12 -14.47 0.59
C LYS A 269 0.01 -15.23 -0.72
N PHE A 270 0.05 -14.50 -1.82
CA PHE A 270 0.38 -15.04 -3.13
C PHE A 270 1.87 -14.80 -3.36
N GLU A 271 2.66 -15.85 -3.20
CA GLU A 271 4.11 -15.80 -3.25
C GLU A 271 4.64 -16.37 -4.56
N ASP A 272 5.80 -15.86 -4.99
CA ASP A 272 6.50 -16.27 -6.20
C ASP A 272 5.62 -16.22 -7.47
N MET A 273 4.71 -15.23 -7.52
CA MET A 273 3.80 -15.09 -8.65
C MET A 273 4.54 -14.69 -9.91
N ARG A 274 4.27 -15.37 -11.02
CA ARG A 274 4.83 -15.09 -12.35
C ARG A 274 3.76 -14.95 -13.42
N VAL A 275 4.09 -14.20 -14.48
CA VAL A 275 3.23 -14.01 -15.66
C VAL A 275 3.78 -14.83 -16.84
N SER A 276 3.18 -15.99 -17.07
CA SER A 276 3.50 -16.90 -18.17
C SER A 276 2.66 -16.59 -19.43
N LYS A 277 3.16 -16.92 -20.62
CA LYS A 277 2.46 -16.67 -21.90
C LYS A 277 1.78 -17.98 -22.28
N LYS A 278 0.54 -17.93 -22.77
CA LYS A 278 -0.12 -19.14 -23.30
C LYS A 278 0.31 -19.46 -24.73
N GLY A 279 0.70 -18.44 -25.50
CA GLY A 279 1.07 -18.58 -26.90
C GLY A 279 2.05 -17.52 -27.40
N GLN A 280 2.22 -17.44 -28.71
CA GLN A 280 3.09 -16.45 -29.35
C GLN A 280 2.40 -15.08 -29.40
N LEU A 281 3.06 -14.05 -28.85
CA LEU A 281 2.52 -12.69 -28.77
C LEU A 281 3.26 -11.75 -29.73
N ARG A 282 2.54 -10.79 -30.32
CA ARG A 282 3.16 -9.68 -31.06
C ARG A 282 3.80 -8.72 -30.05
N ARG A 283 5.04 -8.26 -30.28
CA ARG A 283 5.77 -7.39 -29.34
C ARG A 283 5.07 -6.05 -29.04
N ASP A 284 4.30 -5.55 -30.00
CA ASP A 284 3.65 -4.24 -29.88
C ASP A 284 2.23 -4.31 -29.30
N SER A 285 1.61 -5.49 -29.25
CA SER A 285 0.24 -5.63 -28.74
C SER A 285 0.13 -5.64 -27.21
N VAL A 286 1.23 -5.91 -26.50
CA VAL A 286 1.23 -6.08 -25.03
C VAL A 286 1.54 -4.76 -24.31
N ALA A 287 2.41 -3.93 -24.89
CA ALA A 287 2.99 -2.77 -24.21
C ALA A 287 2.00 -1.63 -23.91
N THR A 288 0.85 -1.62 -24.57
CA THR A 288 -0.17 -0.58 -24.41
C THR A 288 -1.34 -1.02 -23.54
N LYS A 289 -1.43 -2.31 -23.20
CA LYS A 289 -2.51 -2.86 -22.38
C LYS A 289 -2.19 -2.68 -20.89
N ARG A 290 -3.21 -2.31 -20.12
CA ARG A 290 -3.21 -2.34 -18.66
C ARG A 290 -3.91 -3.60 -18.17
N TYR A 291 -3.40 -4.14 -17.07
CA TYR A 291 -3.93 -5.32 -16.42
C TYR A 291 -4.14 -5.06 -14.94
N CYS A 292 -5.08 -5.78 -14.34
CA CYS A 292 -5.24 -5.88 -12.90
C CYS A 292 -5.26 -7.35 -12.48
N LEU A 293 -4.92 -7.61 -11.22
CA LEU A 293 -5.20 -8.88 -10.56
C LEU A 293 -6.58 -8.81 -9.93
N CYS A 294 -7.40 -9.82 -10.21
CA CYS A 294 -8.74 -9.98 -9.67
C CYS A 294 -8.77 -11.18 -8.74
N TYR A 295 -8.95 -10.93 -7.45
CA TYR A 295 -9.06 -11.96 -6.41
C TYR A 295 -10.52 -12.31 -6.22
N ASN A 296 -10.84 -13.58 -6.40
CA ASN A 296 -12.19 -14.11 -6.18
C ASN A 296 -12.36 -14.43 -4.69
N ILE A 297 -13.30 -13.74 -4.05
CA ILE A 297 -13.60 -13.88 -2.62
C ILE A 297 -14.88 -14.70 -2.49
N ARG A 298 -14.78 -15.82 -1.78
CA ARG A 298 -15.91 -16.67 -1.40
C ARG A 298 -15.62 -17.26 -0.03
N LEU A 299 -15.97 -16.50 1.01
CA LEU A 299 -15.71 -16.86 2.39
C LEU A 299 -17.02 -16.87 3.19
N THR A 300 -17.11 -17.75 4.16
CA THR A 300 -18.25 -17.79 5.09
C THR A 300 -17.84 -17.30 6.47
N ALA A 301 -18.74 -16.59 7.14
CA ALA A 301 -18.61 -16.08 8.49
C ALA A 301 -19.80 -16.53 9.36
N LYS A 302 -19.68 -16.36 10.69
CA LYS A 302 -20.79 -16.57 11.62
C LYS A 302 -22.06 -15.80 11.23
N HIS A 303 -23.18 -16.19 11.83
CA HIS A 303 -24.51 -15.58 11.63
C HIS A 303 -25.02 -15.69 10.18
N GLY A 304 -24.57 -16.72 9.44
CA GLY A 304 -25.01 -16.97 8.07
C GLY A 304 -24.61 -15.86 7.10
N ILE A 305 -23.43 -15.28 7.31
CA ILE A 305 -22.89 -14.22 6.46
C ILE A 305 -21.93 -14.85 5.45
N ASP A 306 -22.25 -14.73 4.16
CA ASP A 306 -21.36 -15.13 3.07
C ASP A 306 -20.74 -13.89 2.42
N LEU A 307 -19.41 -13.83 2.41
CA LEU A 307 -18.61 -12.80 1.79
C LEU A 307 -18.25 -13.25 0.37
N ILE A 308 -19.10 -12.88 -0.60
CA ILE A 308 -18.94 -13.28 -2.00
C ILE A 308 -18.73 -12.05 -2.86
N GLY A 309 -17.63 -12.01 -3.59
CA GLY A 309 -17.35 -10.92 -4.51
C GLY A 309 -15.93 -10.96 -5.05
N LYS A 310 -15.45 -9.82 -5.53
CA LYS A 310 -14.11 -9.70 -6.13
C LYS A 310 -13.37 -8.50 -5.57
N LYS A 311 -12.06 -8.65 -5.41
CA LYS A 311 -11.14 -7.55 -5.09
C LYS A 311 -10.17 -7.36 -6.24
N VAL A 312 -9.92 -6.13 -6.62
CA VAL A 312 -9.11 -5.80 -7.79
C VAL A 312 -7.90 -4.99 -7.35
N SER A 313 -6.71 -5.38 -7.84
CA SER A 313 -5.47 -4.65 -7.58
C SER A 313 -5.40 -3.32 -8.32
N LEU A 314 -4.39 -2.53 -8.00
CA LEU A 314 -3.99 -1.41 -8.85
C LEU A 314 -3.58 -1.91 -10.25
N PRO A 315 -3.79 -1.10 -11.30
CA PRO A 315 -3.39 -1.44 -12.65
C PRO A 315 -1.87 -1.51 -12.78
N PHE A 316 -1.39 -2.43 -13.62
CA PHE A 316 0.02 -2.60 -13.97
C PHE A 316 0.17 -2.99 -15.45
N ALA A 317 1.37 -2.82 -16.02
CA ALA A 317 1.70 -3.32 -17.35
C ALA A 317 2.53 -4.59 -17.29
N ILE A 318 2.32 -5.44 -18.29
CA ILE A 318 3.20 -6.56 -18.62
C ILE A 318 4.00 -6.14 -19.85
N LEU A 319 5.33 -6.15 -19.75
CA LEU A 319 6.21 -5.76 -20.85
C LEU A 319 6.98 -6.95 -21.40
N VAL A 320 7.17 -6.98 -22.72
CA VAL A 320 8.07 -7.92 -23.40
C VAL A 320 9.34 -7.16 -23.78
N GLY A 321 10.25 -7.03 -22.80
CA GLY A 321 11.46 -6.19 -22.89
C GLY A 321 11.31 -4.79 -22.26
N PRO A 322 12.41 -4.05 -22.08
CA PRO A 322 12.38 -2.74 -21.45
C PRO A 322 11.68 -1.70 -22.35
N LYS A 323 10.61 -1.08 -21.85
CA LYS A 323 9.90 0.04 -22.49
C LYS A 323 9.71 1.16 -21.48
N THR A 324 10.68 2.06 -21.43
CA THR A 324 10.78 3.14 -20.45
C THR A 324 9.61 4.12 -20.52
N ASP A 325 9.07 4.35 -21.71
CA ASP A 325 7.92 5.24 -21.94
C ASP A 325 6.63 4.69 -21.30
N VAL A 326 6.43 3.38 -21.31
CA VAL A 326 5.30 2.73 -20.64
C VAL A 326 5.45 2.81 -19.13
N GLU A 327 6.66 2.55 -18.62
CA GLU A 327 6.96 2.69 -17.19
C GLU A 327 6.75 4.14 -16.70
N ALA A 328 7.12 5.12 -17.51
CA ALA A 328 6.94 6.54 -17.23
C ALA A 328 5.46 6.94 -17.17
N LYS A 329 4.64 6.47 -18.11
CA LYS A 329 3.17 6.71 -18.10
C LYS A 329 2.50 6.11 -16.86
N LEU A 330 2.83 4.87 -16.52
CA LEU A 330 2.30 4.20 -15.34
C LEU A 330 2.76 4.83 -14.03
N PHE A 331 3.99 5.33 -13.99
CA PHE A 331 4.47 6.14 -12.87
C PHE A 331 3.57 7.37 -12.66
N MET A 332 3.34 8.17 -13.70
CA MET A 332 2.44 9.34 -13.62
C MET A 332 1.03 8.95 -13.18
N GLU A 333 0.48 7.88 -13.74
CA GLU A 333 -0.87 7.40 -13.41
C GLU A 333 -0.96 6.99 -11.93
N ARG A 334 -0.06 6.12 -11.44
CA ARG A 334 -0.09 5.67 -10.05
C ARG A 334 0.17 6.79 -9.04
N SER A 335 0.99 7.77 -9.42
CA SER A 335 1.30 8.93 -8.57
C SER A 335 0.13 9.89 -8.43
N PHE A 336 -0.67 10.11 -9.49
CA PHE A 336 -1.59 11.26 -9.54
C PHE A 336 -3.06 10.95 -9.88
N ALA A 337 -3.38 9.78 -10.46
CA ALA A 337 -4.78 9.39 -10.66
C ALA A 337 -5.44 9.01 -9.31
N ASP A 338 -6.77 8.98 -9.26
CA ASP A 338 -7.52 8.61 -8.05
C ASP A 338 -8.05 7.18 -8.19
N LEU A 339 -7.16 6.19 -8.24
CA LEU A 339 -7.51 4.81 -8.61
C LEU A 339 -8.24 4.07 -7.48
N VAL A 340 -8.09 4.53 -6.24
CA VAL A 340 -8.77 3.94 -5.07
C VAL A 340 -10.23 4.37 -5.00
N ARG A 341 -10.52 5.68 -5.10
CA ARG A 341 -11.89 6.19 -4.97
C ARG A 341 -12.63 6.21 -6.31
N LYS A 342 -11.90 6.33 -7.41
CA LYS A 342 -12.42 6.33 -8.78
C LYS A 342 -11.57 5.40 -9.66
N PRO A 343 -11.77 4.07 -9.55
CA PRO A 343 -11.05 3.11 -10.37
C PRO A 343 -11.15 3.46 -11.85
N LEU A 344 -10.04 3.34 -12.57
CA LEU A 344 -9.92 3.68 -14.00
C LEU A 344 -10.09 5.17 -14.33
N SER A 345 -9.95 6.06 -13.33
CA SER A 345 -9.92 7.51 -13.56
C SER A 345 -8.71 7.95 -14.37
N ASP A 346 -8.89 9.01 -15.14
CA ASP A 346 -7.81 9.64 -15.88
C ASP A 346 -6.86 10.39 -14.94
N THR A 347 -5.60 10.49 -15.35
CA THR A 347 -4.59 11.29 -14.66
C THR A 347 -4.92 12.78 -14.81
N PRO A 348 -4.78 13.61 -13.75
CA PRO A 348 -5.00 15.05 -13.87
C PRO A 348 -4.03 15.70 -14.88
N LYS A 349 -4.46 16.76 -15.55
CA LYS A 349 -3.61 17.48 -16.52
C LYS A 349 -2.40 18.16 -15.88
N ASN A 350 -2.60 18.69 -14.67
CA ASN A 350 -1.60 19.44 -13.92
C ASN A 350 -1.55 18.96 -12.47
N VAL A 351 -0.37 19.01 -11.87
CA VAL A 351 -0.12 18.66 -10.47
C VAL A 351 0.62 19.77 -9.75
N SER A 352 0.60 19.76 -8.42
CA SER A 352 1.35 20.73 -7.63
C SER A 352 2.86 20.45 -7.69
N TYR A 353 3.65 21.50 -7.45
CA TYR A 353 5.09 21.39 -7.29
C TYR A 353 5.48 20.32 -6.27
N GLN A 354 4.84 20.32 -5.10
CA GLN A 354 5.16 19.41 -4.00
C GLN A 354 4.84 17.96 -4.35
N ASP A 355 3.66 17.70 -4.93
CA ASP A 355 3.26 16.34 -5.32
C ASP A 355 4.23 15.76 -6.36
N MET A 356 4.68 16.57 -7.33
CA MET A 356 5.67 16.13 -8.32
C MET A 356 7.03 15.86 -7.68
N ALA A 357 7.50 16.74 -6.79
CA ALA A 357 8.78 16.57 -6.12
C ALA A 357 8.84 15.25 -5.34
N ASP A 358 7.79 14.94 -4.58
CA ASP A 358 7.70 13.73 -3.78
C ASP A 358 7.54 12.47 -4.65
N ALA A 359 6.78 12.56 -5.75
CA ALA A 359 6.65 11.47 -6.72
C ALA A 359 8.00 11.12 -7.38
N LEU A 360 8.77 12.13 -7.79
CA LEU A 360 10.10 11.94 -8.38
C LEU A 360 11.08 11.31 -7.37
N GLU A 361 11.11 11.80 -6.14
CA GLU A 361 11.93 11.23 -5.06
C GLU A 361 11.62 9.76 -4.84
N MET A 362 10.34 9.41 -4.63
CA MET A 362 9.90 8.03 -4.46
C MET A 362 10.31 7.15 -5.65
N LYS A 363 10.10 7.64 -6.88
CA LYS A 363 10.44 6.89 -8.09
C LYS A 363 11.94 6.67 -8.21
N PHE A 364 12.77 7.68 -7.93
CA PHE A 364 14.22 7.55 -7.98
C PHE A 364 14.74 6.51 -6.99
N GLN A 365 14.26 6.58 -5.75
CA GLN A 365 14.61 5.62 -4.70
C GLN A 365 14.18 4.19 -5.08
N SER A 366 12.99 4.01 -5.68
CA SER A 366 12.54 2.70 -6.16
C SER A 366 13.42 2.10 -7.26
N ILE A 367 13.96 2.93 -8.15
CA ILE A 367 14.86 2.46 -9.21
C ILE A 367 16.23 2.09 -8.61
N ILE A 368 16.71 2.87 -7.64
CA ILE A 368 17.97 2.61 -6.91
C ILE A 368 17.97 1.26 -6.21
N GLU A 369 16.81 0.78 -5.75
CA GLU A 369 16.67 -0.52 -5.07
C GLU A 369 16.32 -1.68 -6.01
N THR A 370 16.22 -1.42 -7.33
CA THR A 370 15.85 -2.49 -8.26
C THR A 370 16.92 -3.60 -8.24
N PRO A 371 16.52 -4.88 -8.04
CA PRO A 371 17.43 -6.01 -8.09
C PRO A 371 18.23 -6.06 -9.40
N LEU A 372 19.53 -6.29 -9.31
CA LEU A 372 20.41 -6.42 -10.48
C LEU A 372 20.48 -7.87 -10.96
N LYS A 373 20.35 -8.82 -10.03
CA LYS A 373 20.29 -10.26 -10.27
C LYS A 373 19.05 -10.84 -9.65
N SER A 374 18.68 -12.03 -10.11
CA SER A 374 17.48 -12.68 -9.62
C SER A 374 17.58 -13.19 -8.18
N THR A 375 18.78 -13.38 -7.68
CA THR A 375 19.06 -13.84 -6.32
C THR A 375 19.22 -12.69 -5.32
N ASP A 376 19.15 -11.44 -5.77
CA ASP A 376 19.39 -10.30 -4.90
C ASP A 376 18.18 -10.09 -3.97
N THR A 377 18.42 -10.14 -2.67
CA THR A 377 17.44 -9.70 -1.66
C THR A 377 17.51 -8.19 -1.53
N ILE A 378 16.37 -7.50 -1.66
CA ILE A 378 16.31 -6.04 -1.43
C ILE A 378 16.27 -5.81 0.08
N PRO A 379 17.29 -5.18 0.68
CA PRO A 379 17.26 -4.88 2.11
C PRO A 379 16.24 -3.77 2.38
N VAL A 380 15.51 -3.88 3.50
CA VAL A 380 14.51 -2.88 3.93
C VAL A 380 15.21 -1.76 4.70
N ILE A 381 15.83 -0.83 3.98
CA ILE A 381 16.61 0.28 4.56
C ILE A 381 15.96 1.61 4.21
N GLN A 382 15.97 2.56 5.15
CA GLN A 382 15.47 3.91 4.89
C GLN A 382 16.33 4.58 3.80
N PRO A 383 15.74 5.05 2.69
CA PRO A 383 16.50 5.66 1.62
C PRO A 383 16.98 7.06 1.98
N LYS A 384 18.09 7.49 1.38
CA LYS A 384 18.54 8.89 1.44
C LYS A 384 17.47 9.81 0.82
N PRO A 385 16.93 10.79 1.56
CA PRO A 385 16.02 11.78 0.98
C PRO A 385 16.78 12.75 0.06
N PHE A 386 16.08 13.29 -0.93
CA PHE A 386 16.55 14.42 -1.69
C PHE A 386 16.60 15.67 -0.81
N SER A 387 17.62 16.50 -1.05
CA SER A 387 17.65 17.85 -0.51
C SER A 387 16.58 18.71 -1.19
N ASN A 388 16.19 19.81 -0.53
CA ASN A 388 15.30 20.80 -1.14
C ASN A 388 15.87 21.34 -2.46
N GLN A 389 17.20 21.50 -2.55
CA GLN A 389 17.88 21.91 -3.78
C GLN A 389 17.71 20.88 -4.89
N ALA A 390 17.86 19.59 -4.59
CA ALA A 390 17.67 18.52 -5.57
C ALA A 390 16.21 18.46 -6.05
N LYS A 391 15.23 18.60 -5.13
CA LYS A 391 13.80 18.70 -5.47
C LYS A 391 13.54 19.89 -6.39
N HIS A 392 14.11 21.05 -6.07
CA HIS A 392 14.00 22.26 -6.88
C HIS A 392 14.61 22.08 -8.28
N HIS A 393 15.83 21.57 -8.36
CA HIS A 393 16.51 21.30 -9.64
C HIS A 393 15.67 20.42 -10.57
N LEU A 394 15.14 19.33 -10.02
CA LEU A 394 14.33 18.36 -10.77
C LEU A 394 13.01 18.93 -11.25
N VAL A 395 12.30 19.64 -10.37
CA VAL A 395 10.96 20.15 -10.66
C VAL A 395 11.02 21.38 -11.56
N HIS A 396 11.98 22.29 -11.35
CA HIS A 396 12.15 23.48 -12.18
C HIS A 396 12.41 23.11 -13.65
N ARG A 397 13.11 21.98 -13.89
CA ARG A 397 13.29 21.42 -15.24
C ARG A 397 11.98 21.03 -15.91
N LEU A 398 10.90 20.75 -15.17
CA LEU A 398 9.56 20.49 -15.71
C LEU A 398 8.76 21.76 -16.00
N LYS A 399 9.40 22.94 -15.92
CA LYS A 399 8.81 24.26 -16.26
C LYS A 399 7.47 24.49 -15.54
N PRO A 400 7.44 24.53 -14.20
CA PRO A 400 6.24 24.89 -13.47
C PRO A 400 5.73 26.27 -13.92
N ASP A 401 4.42 26.44 -13.95
CA ASP A 401 3.80 27.72 -14.25
C ASP A 401 3.92 28.71 -13.07
N SER A 402 3.41 29.93 -13.27
CA SER A 402 3.43 30.97 -12.23
C SER A 402 2.64 30.62 -10.96
N ALA A 403 1.78 29.60 -11.02
CA ALA A 403 1.02 29.09 -9.88
C ALA A 403 1.68 27.83 -9.25
N ALA A 404 2.95 27.56 -9.60
CA ALA A 404 3.69 26.38 -9.17
C ALA A 404 2.99 25.06 -9.53
N LYS A 405 2.28 25.02 -10.66
CA LYS A 405 1.69 23.80 -11.22
C LYS A 405 2.48 23.30 -12.40
N ILE A 406 2.51 21.99 -12.57
CA ILE A 406 3.29 21.30 -13.60
C ILE A 406 2.34 20.51 -14.49
N SER A 407 2.44 20.72 -15.80
CA SER A 407 1.73 19.89 -16.77
C SER A 407 2.39 18.51 -16.86
N LEU A 408 1.61 17.45 -16.67
CA LEU A 408 2.13 16.08 -16.72
C LEU A 408 2.65 15.70 -18.12
N ASP A 409 2.11 16.32 -19.17
CA ASP A 409 2.60 16.14 -20.53
C ASP A 409 4.08 16.55 -20.67
N THR A 410 4.53 17.55 -19.90
CA THR A 410 5.92 18.02 -19.90
C THR A 410 6.87 16.91 -19.46
N PHE A 411 6.49 16.06 -18.50
CA PHE A 411 7.32 14.94 -18.06
C PHE A 411 7.63 13.96 -19.21
N MET A 412 6.67 13.75 -20.10
CA MET A 412 6.83 12.83 -21.25
C MET A 412 7.48 13.49 -22.47
N LYS A 413 7.25 14.79 -22.69
CA LYS A 413 7.59 15.47 -23.94
C LYS A 413 8.84 16.35 -23.85
N LEU A 414 9.19 16.86 -22.67
CA LEU A 414 10.28 17.82 -22.54
C LEU A 414 11.62 17.11 -22.64
N SER A 415 12.46 17.56 -23.58
CA SER A 415 13.84 17.10 -23.69
C SER A 415 14.75 17.89 -22.76
N VAL A 416 15.66 17.20 -22.07
CA VAL A 416 16.55 17.81 -21.07
C VAL A 416 18.01 17.40 -21.18
N ALA A 417 18.33 16.41 -22.02
CA ALA A 417 19.68 15.95 -22.27
C ALA A 417 19.83 15.55 -23.74
N GLU A 418 21.06 15.26 -24.15
CA GLU A 418 21.42 14.74 -25.45
C GLU A 418 22.26 13.46 -25.31
N GLU A 419 22.09 12.54 -26.26
CA GLU A 419 22.84 11.29 -26.38
C GLU A 419 23.42 11.17 -27.78
N TYR A 420 24.69 10.78 -27.87
CA TYR A 420 25.33 10.46 -29.14
C TYR A 420 25.05 9.02 -29.54
N CYS A 421 24.32 8.82 -30.63
CA CYS A 421 23.97 7.51 -31.17
C CYS A 421 24.82 7.17 -32.39
N LEU A 422 25.60 6.08 -32.33
CA LEU A 422 26.31 5.56 -33.51
C LEU A 422 25.32 5.01 -34.53
N LYS A 423 25.61 5.24 -35.83
CA LYS A 423 24.85 4.60 -36.92
C LYS A 423 25.14 3.10 -36.95
N LYS A 424 24.11 2.29 -37.22
CA LYS A 424 24.25 0.83 -37.32
C LYS A 424 25.36 0.46 -38.32
N GLY A 425 26.37 -0.27 -37.84
CA GLY A 425 27.49 -0.75 -38.66
C GLY A 425 28.67 0.22 -38.79
N SER A 426 28.64 1.38 -38.14
CA SER A 426 29.76 2.32 -38.09
C SER A 426 30.25 2.52 -36.65
N ASN A 427 31.57 2.52 -36.46
CA ASN A 427 32.22 2.79 -35.17
C ASN A 427 32.64 4.27 -35.02
N THR A 428 32.54 5.07 -36.08
CA THR A 428 33.06 6.45 -36.12
C THR A 428 32.00 7.48 -36.51
N GLU A 429 30.87 7.06 -37.08
CA GLU A 429 29.79 7.97 -37.46
C GLU A 429 28.55 7.77 -36.58
N GLY A 430 28.01 8.89 -36.08
CA GLY A 430 26.82 8.94 -35.25
C GLY A 430 26.19 10.33 -35.25
N GLU A 431 25.02 10.44 -34.62
CA GLU A 431 24.24 11.68 -34.51
C GLU A 431 23.85 11.95 -33.05
N TRP A 432 23.74 13.23 -32.70
CA TRP A 432 23.21 13.65 -31.41
C TRP A 432 21.68 13.62 -31.44
N LYS A 433 21.08 12.99 -30.43
CA LYS A 433 19.64 12.89 -30.26
C LYS A 433 19.21 13.52 -28.93
N LEU A 434 18.14 14.30 -28.96
CA LEU A 434 17.51 14.83 -27.74
C LEU A 434 16.83 13.72 -26.93
N VAL A 435 17.04 13.74 -25.63
CA VAL A 435 16.54 12.76 -24.67
C VAL A 435 15.44 13.38 -23.79
N PRO A 436 14.25 12.76 -23.71
CA PRO A 436 13.17 13.17 -22.82
C PRO A 436 13.55 13.15 -21.33
N TYR A 437 12.87 13.98 -20.54
CA TYR A 437 13.05 14.12 -19.10
C TYR A 437 13.01 12.77 -18.37
N TYR A 438 11.95 11.98 -18.58
CA TYR A 438 11.78 10.70 -17.87
C TYR A 438 12.91 9.72 -18.16
N GLU A 439 13.43 9.71 -19.39
CA GLU A 439 14.48 8.77 -19.81
C GLU A 439 15.83 9.17 -19.19
N TRP A 440 16.16 10.47 -19.22
CA TRP A 440 17.32 11.01 -18.50
C TRP A 440 17.24 10.71 -17.00
N PHE A 441 16.09 10.99 -16.39
CA PHE A 441 15.87 10.81 -14.95
C PHE A 441 15.99 9.35 -14.52
N PHE A 442 15.32 8.42 -15.22
CA PHE A 442 15.39 7.00 -14.90
C PHE A 442 16.80 6.45 -15.13
N LYS A 443 17.48 6.90 -16.19
CA LYS A 443 18.86 6.48 -16.48
C LYS A 443 19.84 6.87 -15.37
N LEU A 444 19.69 8.06 -14.78
CA LEU A 444 20.52 8.49 -13.65
C LEU A 444 20.29 7.60 -12.43
N ALA A 445 19.04 7.26 -12.12
CA ALA A 445 18.72 6.34 -11.03
C ALA A 445 19.31 4.94 -11.28
N GLU A 446 19.23 4.43 -12.50
CA GLU A 446 19.86 3.17 -12.90
C GLU A 446 21.40 3.22 -12.81
N LEU A 447 22.01 4.35 -13.14
CA LEU A 447 23.45 4.56 -13.03
C LEU A 447 23.88 4.46 -11.56
N VAL A 448 23.10 5.08 -10.66
CA VAL A 448 23.32 4.97 -9.22
C VAL A 448 23.20 3.53 -8.76
N ASN A 449 22.09 2.85 -9.06
CA ASN A 449 21.86 1.45 -8.73
C ASN A 449 23.02 0.53 -9.15
N LYS A 450 23.51 0.68 -10.38
CA LYS A 450 24.52 -0.21 -10.97
C LYS A 450 25.95 0.04 -10.51
N HIS A 451 26.30 1.30 -10.26
CA HIS A 451 27.71 1.68 -10.17
C HIS A 451 28.04 2.57 -8.97
N LEU A 452 27.07 3.26 -8.39
CA LEU A 452 27.32 4.32 -7.40
C LEU A 452 26.48 4.19 -6.13
N LEU A 453 25.85 3.03 -5.89
CA LEU A 453 24.90 2.83 -4.80
C LEU A 453 25.53 3.11 -3.43
N GLU A 454 26.73 2.58 -3.19
CA GLU A 454 27.46 2.80 -1.93
C GLU A 454 27.81 4.27 -1.72
N MET A 455 28.35 4.94 -2.74
CA MET A 455 28.67 6.37 -2.68
C MET A 455 27.43 7.24 -2.48
N TRP A 456 26.31 6.88 -3.11
CA TRP A 456 25.04 7.57 -2.94
C TRP A 456 24.51 7.47 -1.51
N ASN A 457 24.48 6.25 -0.97
CA ASN A 457 24.01 5.97 0.39
C ASN A 457 24.91 6.62 1.45
N ASN A 458 26.22 6.66 1.22
CA ASN A 458 27.19 7.34 2.10
C ASN A 458 27.19 8.87 1.95
N GLY A 459 26.29 9.45 1.15
CA GLY A 459 26.18 10.90 1.00
C GLY A 459 27.30 11.54 0.18
N LEU A 460 28.18 10.76 -0.46
CA LEU A 460 29.36 11.26 -1.20
C LEU A 460 28.99 11.88 -2.56
N ILE A 461 27.78 11.59 -3.05
CA ILE A 461 27.25 12.17 -4.29
C ILE A 461 26.27 13.28 -3.93
N TYR A 462 26.58 14.50 -4.40
CA TYR A 462 25.67 15.64 -4.28
C TYR A 462 24.42 15.42 -5.15
N GLY A 463 24.61 14.91 -6.37
CA GLY A 463 23.53 14.44 -7.24
C GLY A 463 22.98 15.53 -8.14
N PHE A 464 21.71 15.91 -7.97
CA PHE A 464 21.04 16.87 -8.83
C PHE A 464 21.52 18.30 -8.56
N CYS A 465 22.34 18.83 -9.46
CA CYS A 465 22.92 20.17 -9.36
C CYS A 465 23.42 20.66 -10.72
N GLY A 466 23.04 21.89 -11.06
CA GLY A 466 23.47 22.60 -12.25
C GLY A 466 24.97 22.89 -12.29
N LYS A 467 25.49 23.26 -13.46
CA LYS A 467 26.88 23.73 -13.58
C LYS A 467 27.09 25.01 -12.76
N GLU A 468 26.24 26.00 -12.97
CA GLU A 468 26.30 27.30 -12.28
C GLU A 468 26.08 27.13 -10.77
N GLU A 469 25.07 26.36 -10.37
CA GLU A 469 24.83 26.03 -8.97
C GLU A 469 26.05 25.38 -8.30
N ALA A 470 26.70 24.42 -8.99
CA ALA A 470 27.89 23.77 -8.47
C ALA A 470 29.07 24.73 -8.35
N GLU A 471 29.25 25.65 -9.31
CA GLU A 471 30.27 26.69 -9.25
C GLU A 471 30.04 27.62 -8.06
N ASP A 472 28.81 28.04 -7.82
CA ASP A 472 28.48 28.93 -6.70
C ASP A 472 28.67 28.24 -5.34
N LEU A 473 28.22 26.99 -5.19
CA LEU A 473 28.49 26.19 -3.99
C LEU A 473 29.99 26.00 -3.73
N LEU A 474 30.77 25.76 -4.79
CA LEU A 474 32.22 25.58 -4.67
C LEU A 474 32.93 26.90 -4.33
N LYS A 475 32.47 28.06 -4.82
CA LYS A 475 33.01 29.39 -4.48
C LYS A 475 32.91 29.73 -2.99
N GLU A 476 31.98 29.11 -2.27
CA GLU A 476 31.86 29.25 -0.81
C GLU A 476 32.87 28.38 -0.03
N CYS A 477 33.46 27.36 -0.67
CA CYS A 477 34.35 26.40 -0.01
C CYS A 477 35.81 26.87 0.13
N HIS A 478 36.31 27.13 1.33
CA HIS A 478 37.69 27.64 1.56
C HIS A 478 38.85 26.68 1.24
N ARG A 479 38.60 25.44 0.83
CA ARG A 479 39.61 24.40 0.54
C ARG A 479 39.37 23.79 -0.82
N SER A 480 40.39 23.15 -1.40
CA SER A 480 40.21 22.34 -2.61
C SER A 480 39.11 21.32 -2.37
N THR A 481 38.04 21.42 -3.14
CA THR A 481 36.80 20.69 -2.92
C THR A 481 36.32 20.12 -4.24
N LEU A 482 35.85 18.88 -4.19
CA LEU A 482 35.31 18.14 -5.32
C LEU A 482 33.82 17.90 -5.08
N LEU A 483 32.99 18.18 -6.08
CA LEU A 483 31.55 17.96 -6.06
C LEU A 483 31.15 17.01 -7.19
N ILE A 484 30.55 15.87 -6.84
CA ILE A 484 30.01 14.89 -7.80
C ILE A 484 28.53 15.17 -8.03
N ARG A 485 28.18 15.51 -9.27
CA ARG A 485 26.80 15.81 -9.70
C ARG A 485 26.40 15.00 -10.93
N PHE A 486 25.11 14.88 -11.16
CA PHE A 486 24.59 14.29 -12.40
C PHE A 486 24.75 15.26 -13.56
N SER A 487 25.00 14.73 -14.76
CA SER A 487 25.07 15.55 -15.96
C SER A 487 23.68 15.99 -16.37
N ASP A 488 23.57 17.28 -16.61
CA ASP A 488 22.35 18.00 -16.99
C ASP A 488 22.17 18.14 -18.50
N ILE A 489 23.18 17.75 -19.26
CA ILE A 489 23.28 17.89 -20.71
C ILE A 489 23.56 16.54 -21.37
N GLU A 490 24.43 15.71 -20.81
CA GLU A 490 24.79 14.43 -21.41
C GLU A 490 24.06 13.28 -20.74
N TYR A 491 23.43 12.44 -21.56
CA TYR A 491 22.67 11.30 -21.10
C TYR A 491 23.51 10.28 -20.30
N GLY A 492 23.05 9.94 -19.10
CA GLY A 492 23.63 8.87 -18.28
C GLY A 492 25.05 9.11 -17.81
N LYS A 493 25.48 10.37 -17.65
CA LYS A 493 26.82 10.73 -17.18
C LYS A 493 26.77 11.39 -15.80
N ILE A 494 27.86 11.25 -15.05
CA ILE A 494 28.19 12.10 -13.90
C ILE A 494 29.22 13.15 -14.31
N LYS A 495 29.23 14.27 -13.61
CA LYS A 495 30.21 15.34 -13.73
C LYS A 495 30.89 15.55 -12.39
N ILE A 496 32.16 15.90 -12.47
CA ILE A 496 32.97 16.26 -11.32
C ILE A 496 33.30 17.74 -11.48
N SER A 497 32.75 18.57 -10.60
CA SER A 497 33.14 19.97 -10.48
C SER A 497 34.22 20.07 -9.40
N VAL A 498 35.28 20.82 -9.67
CA VAL A 498 36.41 20.98 -8.75
C VAL A 498 36.68 22.45 -8.56
N ARG A 499 36.91 22.85 -7.32
CA ARG A 499 37.60 24.11 -6.99
C ARG A 499 38.99 23.77 -6.51
N ASP A 500 39.99 24.40 -7.09
CA ASP A 500 41.36 24.32 -6.58
C ASP A 500 41.67 25.56 -5.72
N ARG A 501 42.76 25.51 -4.95
CA ARG A 501 43.25 26.67 -4.19
C ARG A 501 43.58 27.87 -5.08
N SER A 502 43.93 27.63 -6.35
CA SER A 502 44.17 28.67 -7.34
C SER A 502 42.91 29.29 -7.96
N GLY A 503 41.72 28.77 -7.61
CA GLY A 503 40.45 29.10 -8.26
C GLY A 503 39.96 27.93 -9.08
#